data_AF-A0A822J238-F1
#
_entry.id   AF-A0A822J238-F1
#
_cell.length_a   1.000
_cell.length_b   1.000
_cell.length_c   1.000
_cell.angle_alpha   90.00
_cell.angle_beta   90.00
_cell.angle_gamma   90.00
#
_symmetry.space_group_name_H-M   'P 1'
#
loop_
_entity.id
_entity.type
_entity.pdbx_description
1 polymer ?
#
loop_
_entity_poly.entity_id
_entity_poly.type
_entity_poly.pdbx_seq_one_letter_code
_entity_poly.pdbx_strand_id
1 'polypeptide(L)'
;MGSIEAPTERIVYHIMYETIRDGKTVIWICLRDTPNTIFSKFSSYELAVSIENVWFVDATITEDKTKAHQASRCNPLDYTCIIMEVVKLLKKYPTSLVMLDNIGILAALDRLDAIVRPLKYLDTIIRAEGGGFVTMLVNKALPGSVESDLLGLIDVIIRVDEKKIHAQVGSKELSIPFCFTGSELILGSVDADKDLQELFSLTPEEKKKLELEVEEKAHLYGGPIG
;
A
#
# COMPACT_ATOMS: atom_id res chain seq x y z
N MET A 1 -0.17 -5.00 28.04
CA MET A 1 -0.94 -5.45 26.87
C MET A 1 -0.24 -4.90 25.64
N GLY A 2 0.60 -5.70 24.99
CA GLY A 2 1.30 -5.29 23.77
C GLY A 2 0.31 -5.23 22.61
N SER A 3 0.32 -4.16 21.84
CA SER A 3 -0.45 -4.09 20.60
C SER A 3 0.01 -5.24 19.71
N ILE A 4 -0.94 -6.08 19.25
CA ILE A 4 -0.68 -7.03 18.18
C ILE A 4 -0.27 -6.19 16.97
N GLU A 5 1.02 -6.17 16.65
CA GLU A 5 1.52 -5.49 15.45
C GLU A 5 0.79 -6.06 14.24
N ALA A 6 0.15 -5.18 13.47
CA ALA A 6 -0.62 -5.61 12.32
C ALA A 6 0.34 -6.21 11.28
N PRO A 7 0.12 -7.46 10.81
CA PRO A 7 1.00 -8.09 9.82
C PRO A 7 1.21 -7.23 8.56
N THR A 8 0.21 -6.45 8.15
CA THR A 8 0.29 -5.47 7.06
C THR A 8 1.43 -4.47 7.24
N GLU A 9 1.54 -3.86 8.43
CA GLU A 9 2.57 -2.86 8.70
C GLU A 9 3.95 -3.49 8.54
N ARG A 10 4.15 -4.65 9.19
CA ARG A 10 5.41 -5.35 9.12
C ARG A 10 5.80 -5.74 7.69
N ILE A 11 4.85 -6.19 6.86
CA ILE A 11 5.09 -6.47 5.43
C ILE A 11 5.55 -5.22 4.69
N VAL A 12 4.90 -4.06 4.92
CA VAL A 12 5.32 -2.81 4.28
C VAL A 12 6.74 -2.43 4.71
N TYR A 13 7.09 -2.54 5.99
CA TYR A 13 8.45 -2.30 6.45
C TYR A 13 9.46 -3.23 5.77
N HIS A 14 9.11 -4.49 5.51
CA HIS A 14 9.96 -5.40 4.71
C HIS A 14 10.10 -4.92 3.27
N ILE A 15 9.02 -4.52 2.60
CA ILE A 15 9.08 -3.99 1.22
C ILE A 15 10.01 -2.77 1.15
N MET A 16 9.89 -1.86 2.11
CA MET A 16 10.74 -0.67 2.19
C MET A 16 12.20 -1.04 2.47
N TYR A 17 12.42 -1.97 3.40
CA TYR A 17 13.75 -2.49 3.74
C TYR A 17 14.46 -3.10 2.52
N GLU A 18 13.79 -4.00 1.79
CA GLU A 18 14.33 -4.65 0.59
C GLU A 18 14.65 -3.61 -0.49
N THR A 19 13.77 -2.61 -0.67
CA THR A 19 14.01 -1.49 -1.59
C THR A 19 15.27 -0.70 -1.22
N ILE A 20 15.45 -0.38 0.07
CA ILE A 20 16.62 0.33 0.58
C ILE A 20 17.89 -0.52 0.41
N ARG A 21 17.81 -1.82 0.70
CA ARG A 21 18.92 -2.78 0.59
C ARG A 21 19.39 -2.93 -0.86
N ASP A 22 18.47 -2.84 -1.82
CA ASP A 22 18.77 -2.82 -3.26
C ASP A 22 19.37 -1.48 -3.73
N GLY A 23 19.69 -0.57 -2.80
CA GLY A 23 20.32 0.72 -3.08
C GLY A 23 19.37 1.78 -3.63
N LYS A 24 18.05 1.52 -3.63
CA LYS A 24 17.05 2.48 -4.08
C LYS A 24 16.67 3.43 -2.96
N THR A 25 16.26 4.63 -3.35
CA THR A 25 15.77 5.64 -2.43
C THR A 25 14.31 5.43 -2.09
N VAL A 26 13.98 5.55 -0.80
CA VAL A 26 12.61 5.60 -0.29
C VAL A 26 12.30 7.03 0.16
N ILE A 27 11.21 7.59 -0.34
CA ILE A 27 10.66 8.87 0.11
C ILE A 27 9.43 8.56 0.96
N TRP A 28 9.50 8.84 2.26
CA TRP A 28 8.46 8.53 3.21
C TRP A 28 7.68 9.77 3.62
N ILE A 29 6.40 9.82 3.26
CA ILE A 29 5.46 10.85 3.67
C ILE A 29 4.82 10.39 4.99
N CYS A 30 5.14 11.08 6.07
CA CYS A 30 4.66 10.76 7.41
C CYS A 30 3.34 11.48 7.68
N LEU A 31 2.23 10.77 7.84
CA LEU A 31 0.97 11.31 8.37
C LEU A 31 0.66 10.78 9.77
N ARG A 32 1.05 9.52 10.05
CA ARG A 32 0.83 8.80 11.31
C ARG A 32 2.05 8.81 12.20
N ASP A 33 3.18 8.35 11.68
CA ASP A 33 4.37 8.04 12.47
C ASP A 33 5.48 9.04 12.15
N THR A 34 6.13 9.60 13.17
CA THR A 34 7.26 10.52 12.95
C THR A 34 8.46 9.76 12.37
N PRO A 35 9.42 10.44 11.73
CA PRO A 35 10.62 9.78 11.21
C PRO A 35 11.34 8.90 12.25
N ASN A 36 11.45 9.36 13.51
CA ASN A 36 12.06 8.59 14.59
C ASN A 36 11.26 7.34 14.97
N THR A 37 9.93 7.45 14.97
CA THR A 37 9.05 6.29 15.17
C THR A 37 9.24 5.28 14.05
N ILE A 38 9.37 5.74 12.80
CA ILE A 38 9.62 4.87 11.64
C ILE A 38 10.96 4.13 11.79
N PHE A 39 12.04 4.81 12.18
CA PHE A 39 13.32 4.15 12.44
C PHE A 39 13.29 3.18 13.61
N SER A 40 12.54 3.52 14.65
CA SER A 40 12.33 2.63 15.80
C SER A 40 11.61 1.34 15.38
N LYS A 41 10.65 1.43 14.44
CA LYS A 41 9.95 0.28 13.88
C LYS A 41 10.84 -0.60 13.01
N PHE A 42 11.71 -0.03 12.18
CA PHE A 42 12.73 -0.83 11.47
C PHE A 42 13.58 -1.62 12.47
N SER A 43 14.02 -0.97 13.55
CA SER A 43 14.80 -1.62 14.61
C SER A 43 14.01 -2.72 15.34
N SER A 44 12.73 -2.49 15.67
CA SER A 44 11.89 -3.47 16.36
C SER A 44 11.57 -4.69 15.49
N TYR A 45 11.57 -4.52 14.17
CA TYR A 45 11.45 -5.63 13.21
C TYR A 45 12.77 -6.30 12.86
N GLU A 46 13.87 -5.93 13.53
CA GLU A 46 15.21 -6.46 13.28
C GLU A 46 15.70 -6.20 11.83
N LEU A 47 15.23 -5.10 11.23
CA LEU A 47 15.55 -4.65 9.87
C LEU A 47 16.61 -3.54 9.92
N ALA A 48 17.88 -3.91 9.71
CA ALA A 48 19.00 -2.98 9.76
C ALA A 48 19.05 -2.07 8.51
N VAL A 49 18.39 -0.91 8.56
CA VAL A 49 18.39 0.08 7.46
C VAL A 49 19.54 1.07 7.57
N SER A 50 20.17 1.38 6.43
CA SER A 50 20.98 2.61 6.31
C SER A 50 20.06 3.80 6.13
N ILE A 51 20.25 4.83 6.95
CA ILE A 51 19.46 6.06 6.93
C ILE A 51 19.65 6.83 5.62
N GLU A 52 20.80 6.67 4.96
CA GLU A 52 21.21 7.49 3.81
C GLU A 52 20.24 7.46 2.61
N ASN A 53 19.53 6.35 2.44
CA ASN A 53 18.59 6.12 1.33
C ASN A 53 17.13 6.39 1.70
N VAL A 54 16.85 6.95 2.88
CA VAL A 54 15.49 7.29 3.32
C VAL A 54 15.37 8.80 3.52
N TRP A 55 14.37 9.38 2.86
CA TRP A 55 14.04 10.81 2.97
C TRP A 55 12.63 10.96 3.50
N PHE A 56 12.42 11.89 4.42
CA PHE A 56 11.11 12.11 5.02
C PHE A 56 10.48 13.43 4.58
N VAL A 57 9.19 13.36 4.29
CA VAL A 57 8.30 14.51 4.26
C VAL A 57 7.40 14.36 5.46
N ASP A 58 7.82 14.95 6.58
CA ASP A 58 7.11 14.86 7.85
C ASP A 58 5.90 15.79 7.85
N ALA A 59 4.71 15.20 7.83
CA ALA A 59 3.42 15.87 7.85
C ALA A 59 2.53 15.33 8.97
N THR A 60 3.14 14.76 10.02
CA THR A 60 2.44 14.25 11.20
C THR A 60 1.76 15.39 11.97
N ILE A 61 0.66 15.13 12.67
CA ILE A 61 0.02 16.16 13.53
C ILE A 61 0.89 16.49 14.73
N THR A 62 1.57 15.48 15.28
CA THR A 62 2.44 15.61 16.44
C THR A 62 3.82 16.06 15.99
N GLU A 63 4.18 17.31 16.30
CA GLU A 63 5.55 17.78 16.05
C GLU A 63 6.56 17.00 16.90
N ASP A 64 7.43 16.25 16.24
CA ASP A 64 8.67 15.79 16.86
C ASP A 64 9.69 16.93 16.80
N LYS A 65 10.06 17.46 17.97
CA LYS A 65 11.05 18.55 18.06
C LYS A 65 12.46 18.08 17.73
N THR A 66 12.68 16.77 17.67
CA THR A 66 13.95 16.21 17.23
C THR A 66 13.92 16.11 15.70
N LYS A 67 14.59 17.05 15.03
CA LYS A 67 14.73 17.00 13.57
C LYS A 67 15.50 15.76 13.18
N ALA A 68 14.79 14.76 12.63
CA ALA A 68 15.45 13.64 11.99
C ALA A 68 16.32 14.14 10.83
N HIS A 69 17.46 13.48 10.61
CA HIS A 69 18.25 13.71 9.41
C HIS A 69 17.39 13.41 8.16
N GLN A 70 17.60 14.20 7.09
CA GLN A 70 16.90 14.00 5.81
C GLN A 70 15.37 14.17 5.86
N ALA A 71 14.86 15.00 6.79
CA ALA A 71 13.44 15.31 6.90
C ALA A 71 13.11 16.77 6.53
N SER A 72 12.10 16.95 5.68
CA SER A 72 11.39 18.22 5.47
C SER A 72 10.08 18.21 6.23
N ARG A 73 9.63 19.36 6.75
CA ARG A 73 8.38 19.48 7.53
C ARG A 73 7.31 20.19 6.72
N CYS A 74 6.11 19.60 6.66
CA CYS A 74 4.90 20.19 6.09
C CYS A 74 3.74 20.12 7.10
N ASN A 75 2.73 20.96 6.91
CA ASN A 75 1.46 20.77 7.62
C ASN A 75 0.70 19.59 6.97
N PRO A 76 0.04 18.71 7.76
CA PRO A 76 -0.74 17.58 7.22
C PRO A 76 -1.76 17.94 6.13
N LEU A 77 -2.31 19.16 6.16
CA LEU A 77 -3.30 19.66 5.18
C LEU A 77 -2.68 20.56 4.10
N ASP A 78 -1.38 20.84 4.17
CA ASP A 78 -0.67 21.57 3.12
C ASP A 78 -0.16 20.60 2.05
N TYR A 79 -1.10 20.13 1.23
CA TYR A 79 -0.81 19.24 0.11
C TYR A 79 0.20 19.83 -0.87
N THR A 80 0.23 21.16 -1.00
CA THR A 80 1.19 21.84 -1.90
C THR A 80 2.62 21.66 -1.38
N CYS A 81 2.85 21.89 -0.08
CA CYS A 81 4.14 21.64 0.56
C CYS A 81 4.57 20.18 0.38
N ILE A 82 3.68 19.23 0.69
CA ILE A 82 3.97 17.80 0.61
C ILE A 82 4.39 17.42 -0.82
N ILE A 83 3.58 17.79 -1.81
CA ILE A 83 3.85 17.50 -3.21
C ILE A 83 5.16 18.15 -3.67
N MET A 84 5.41 19.41 -3.30
CA MET A 84 6.64 20.10 -3.70
C MET A 84 7.89 19.44 -3.13
N GLU A 85 7.88 19.03 -1.86
CA GLU A 85 9.02 18.33 -1.26
C GLU A 85 9.24 16.95 -1.88
N VAL A 86 8.17 16.20 -2.19
CA VAL A 86 8.29 14.93 -2.92
C VAL A 86 8.85 15.15 -4.33
N VAL A 87 8.34 16.13 -5.09
CA VAL A 87 8.84 16.47 -6.44
C VAL A 87 10.33 16.83 -6.40
N LYS A 88 10.74 17.64 -5.43
CA LYS A 88 12.14 18.03 -5.24
C LYS A 88 13.03 16.83 -4.97
N LEU A 89 12.56 15.88 -4.15
CA LEU A 89 13.28 14.64 -3.88
C LEU A 89 13.34 13.73 -5.11
N LEU A 90 12.23 13.56 -5.84
CA LEU A 90 12.19 12.74 -7.06
C LEU A 90 13.13 13.28 -8.16
N LYS A 91 13.22 14.60 -8.33
CA LYS A 91 14.18 15.21 -9.27
C LYS A 91 15.64 14.90 -8.92
N LYS A 92 15.93 14.74 -7.62
CA LYS A 92 17.28 14.41 -7.13
C LYS A 92 17.52 12.90 -7.13
N TYR A 93 16.48 12.12 -6.90
CA TYR A 93 16.47 10.67 -6.75
C TYR A 93 15.33 10.10 -7.61
N PRO A 94 15.51 10.03 -8.95
CA PRO A 94 14.48 9.48 -9.84
C PRO A 94 14.27 8.00 -9.53
N THR A 95 13.13 7.45 -9.94
CA THR A 95 12.74 6.04 -9.69
C THR A 95 12.60 5.65 -8.21
N SER A 96 12.54 6.62 -7.30
CA SER A 96 12.32 6.37 -5.86
C SER A 96 10.96 5.72 -5.60
N LEU A 97 10.89 4.91 -4.54
CA LEU A 97 9.62 4.42 -4.00
C LEU A 97 9.08 5.44 -3.01
N VAL A 98 7.86 5.93 -3.24
CA VAL A 98 7.19 6.89 -2.36
C VAL A 98 6.19 6.15 -1.48
N MET A 99 6.36 6.27 -0.17
CA MET A 99 5.52 5.64 0.85
C MET A 99 4.67 6.69 1.56
N LEU A 100 3.35 6.52 1.58
CA LEU A 100 2.43 7.26 2.43
C LEU A 100 1.95 6.35 3.57
N ASP A 101 2.38 6.62 4.81
CA ASP A 101 2.18 5.67 5.91
C ASP A 101 0.73 5.25 6.16
N ASN A 102 -0.25 6.16 6.07
CA ASN A 102 -1.66 5.82 6.20
C ASN A 102 -2.58 6.81 5.49
N ILE A 103 -3.12 6.42 4.33
CA ILE A 103 -4.07 7.24 3.56
C ILE A 103 -5.36 7.54 4.34
N GLY A 104 -5.73 6.67 5.29
CA GLY A 104 -6.93 6.87 6.11
C GLY A 104 -6.86 8.09 7.02
N ILE A 105 -5.66 8.57 7.35
CA ILE A 105 -5.49 9.82 8.12
C ILE A 105 -5.97 11.03 7.32
N LEU A 106 -5.75 11.05 6.01
CA LEU A 106 -6.25 12.15 5.17
C LEU A 106 -7.78 12.22 5.23
N ALA A 107 -8.46 11.08 5.14
CA ALA A 107 -9.92 11.02 5.22
C ALA A 107 -10.48 11.38 6.61
N ALA A 108 -9.66 11.31 7.66
CA ALA A 108 -10.02 11.79 8.98
C ALA A 108 -9.82 13.31 9.16
N LEU A 109 -8.95 13.92 8.33
CA LEU A 109 -8.55 15.32 8.45
C LEU A 109 -9.22 16.25 7.42
N ASP A 110 -9.65 15.73 6.28
CA ASP A 110 -10.23 16.52 5.20
C ASP A 110 -11.35 15.76 4.46
N ARG A 111 -12.03 16.46 3.55
CA ARG A 111 -13.06 15.92 2.66
C ARG A 111 -12.42 15.18 1.49
N LEU A 112 -13.08 14.12 1.02
CA LEU A 112 -12.60 13.26 -0.07
C LEU A 112 -12.25 14.04 -1.35
N ASP A 113 -13.06 15.03 -1.73
CA ASP A 113 -12.82 15.85 -2.92
C ASP A 113 -11.51 16.65 -2.84
N ALA A 114 -11.14 17.10 -1.64
CA ALA A 114 -9.89 17.80 -1.36
C ALA A 114 -8.67 16.86 -1.35
N ILE A 115 -8.86 15.57 -1.07
CA ILE A 115 -7.79 14.56 -0.97
C ILE A 115 -7.48 13.92 -2.33
N VAL A 116 -8.53 13.55 -3.09
CA VAL A 116 -8.41 12.76 -4.32
C VAL A 116 -7.54 13.46 -5.36
N ARG A 117 -7.76 14.76 -5.57
CA ARG A 117 -7.05 15.51 -6.63
C ARG A 117 -5.55 15.62 -6.34
N PRO A 118 -5.09 16.04 -5.14
CA PRO A 118 -3.69 16.00 -4.78
C PRO A 118 -3.04 14.62 -4.90
N LEU A 119 -3.71 13.55 -4.46
CA LEU A 119 -3.15 12.20 -4.54
C LEU A 119 -2.98 11.72 -5.99
N LYS A 120 -3.97 11.96 -6.86
CA LYS A 120 -3.86 11.64 -8.29
C LYS A 120 -2.72 12.41 -8.96
N TYR A 121 -2.55 13.68 -8.59
CA TYR A 121 -1.46 14.50 -9.12
C TYR A 121 -0.09 13.99 -8.64
N LEU A 122 0.03 13.68 -7.35
CA LEU A 122 1.25 13.12 -6.76
C LEU A 122 1.63 11.80 -7.45
N ASP A 123 0.68 10.88 -7.59
CA ASP A 123 0.86 9.61 -8.29
C ASP A 123 1.30 9.80 -9.75
N THR A 124 0.67 10.72 -10.48
CA THR A 124 1.07 11.05 -11.86
C THR A 124 2.53 11.48 -11.95
N ILE A 125 3.00 12.32 -11.03
CA ILE A 125 4.39 12.76 -10.99
C ILE A 125 5.34 11.60 -10.66
N ILE A 126 5.00 10.79 -9.66
CA ILE A 126 5.81 9.64 -9.25
C ILE A 126 6.02 8.70 -10.43
N ARG A 127 4.94 8.36 -11.14
CA ARG A 127 5.00 7.50 -12.33
C ARG A 127 5.82 8.14 -13.46
N ALA A 128 5.70 9.45 -13.67
CA ALA A 128 6.47 10.17 -14.70
C ALA A 128 7.99 10.08 -14.46
N GLU A 129 8.42 9.99 -13.20
CA GLU A 129 9.82 9.79 -12.80
C GLU A 129 10.21 8.30 -12.68
N GLY A 130 9.34 7.38 -13.11
CA GLY A 130 9.55 5.93 -13.05
C GLY A 130 9.53 5.34 -11.63
N GLY A 131 8.99 6.07 -10.66
CA GLY A 131 8.85 5.63 -9.27
C GLY A 131 7.59 4.81 -9.03
N GLY A 132 7.46 4.32 -7.80
CA GLY A 132 6.24 3.63 -7.31
C GLY A 132 5.60 4.38 -6.16
N PHE A 133 4.28 4.27 -6.01
CA PHE A 133 3.54 4.83 -4.88
C PHE A 133 2.92 3.70 -4.05
N VAL A 134 3.19 3.70 -2.75
CA VAL A 134 2.68 2.71 -1.79
C VAL A 134 1.98 3.44 -0.66
N THR A 135 0.85 2.92 -0.21
CA THR A 135 0.16 3.41 0.98
C THR A 135 -0.44 2.25 1.76
N MET A 136 -0.65 2.45 3.06
CA MET A 136 -1.47 1.55 3.86
C MET A 136 -2.84 2.16 4.14
N LEU A 137 -3.82 1.28 4.33
CA LEU A 137 -5.11 1.60 4.91
C LEU A 137 -5.44 0.52 5.95
N VAL A 138 -5.81 0.93 7.15
CA VAL A 138 -6.27 -0.02 8.18
C VAL A 138 -7.66 -0.51 7.81
N ASN A 139 -7.82 -1.84 7.74
CA ASN A 139 -9.07 -2.47 7.32
C ASN A 139 -10.24 -2.00 8.21
N LYS A 140 -11.37 -1.62 7.58
CA LYS A 140 -12.59 -1.12 8.24
C LYS A 140 -12.40 0.13 9.11
N ALA A 141 -11.32 0.90 8.91
CA ALA A 141 -11.11 2.15 9.65
C ALA A 141 -11.95 3.31 9.10
N LEU A 142 -12.53 3.16 7.91
CA LEU A 142 -13.32 4.19 7.23
C LEU A 142 -14.72 3.68 6.88
N PRO A 143 -15.70 4.58 6.68
CA PRO A 143 -16.98 4.21 6.09
C PRO A 143 -16.78 3.59 4.70
N GLY A 144 -17.55 2.56 4.35
CA GLY A 144 -17.32 1.76 3.13
C GLY A 144 -17.32 2.55 1.81
N SER A 145 -18.09 3.64 1.72
CA SER A 145 -18.04 4.54 0.56
C SER A 145 -16.71 5.29 0.44
N VAL A 146 -16.21 5.81 1.56
CA VAL A 146 -14.94 6.53 1.65
C VAL A 146 -13.76 5.60 1.34
N GLU A 147 -13.79 4.39 1.89
CA GLU A 147 -12.81 3.36 1.60
C GLU A 147 -12.79 2.99 0.11
N SER A 148 -13.97 2.78 -0.50
CA SER A 148 -14.08 2.47 -1.94
C SER A 148 -13.49 3.57 -2.82
N ASP A 149 -13.75 4.84 -2.50
CA ASP A 149 -13.23 5.98 -3.26
C ASP A 149 -11.70 6.08 -3.18
N LEU A 150 -11.12 5.84 -2.00
CA LEU A 150 -9.66 5.83 -1.82
C LEU A 150 -9.00 4.62 -2.50
N LEU A 151 -9.58 3.44 -2.37
CA LEU A 151 -9.08 2.22 -3.02
C LEU A 151 -9.14 2.34 -4.55
N GLY A 152 -10.13 3.05 -5.09
CA GLY A 152 -10.22 3.35 -6.53
C GLY A 152 -9.07 4.21 -7.08
N LEU A 153 -8.19 4.75 -6.22
CA LEU A 153 -6.98 5.46 -6.63
C LEU A 153 -5.76 4.54 -6.79
N ILE A 154 -5.87 3.28 -6.34
CA ILE A 154 -4.75 2.36 -6.21
C ILE A 154 -4.89 1.23 -7.23
N ASP A 155 -3.86 1.04 -8.05
CA ASP A 155 -3.88 0.03 -9.12
C ASP A 155 -3.80 -1.42 -8.59
N VAL A 156 -3.08 -1.62 -7.48
CA VAL A 156 -2.83 -2.93 -6.87
C VAL A 156 -3.19 -2.89 -5.40
N ILE A 157 -4.17 -3.70 -5.02
CA ILE A 157 -4.63 -3.78 -3.63
C ILE A 157 -4.13 -5.07 -3.02
N ILE A 158 -3.35 -4.95 -1.95
CA ILE A 158 -2.88 -6.08 -1.16
C ILE A 158 -3.63 -6.06 0.18
N ARG A 159 -4.48 -7.05 0.38
CA ARG A 159 -5.15 -7.30 1.66
C ARG A 159 -4.35 -8.33 2.43
N VAL A 160 -4.21 -8.11 3.72
CA VAL A 160 -3.45 -9.00 4.60
C VAL A 160 -4.34 -9.38 5.76
N ASP A 161 -4.59 -10.69 5.87
CA ASP A 161 -5.22 -11.29 7.03
C ASP A 161 -4.15 -11.94 7.92
N GLU A 162 -4.52 -12.55 9.04
CA GLU A 162 -3.57 -13.07 10.02
C GLU A 162 -2.53 -14.08 9.48
N LYS A 163 -2.85 -14.77 8.38
CA LYS A 163 -2.02 -15.86 7.82
C LYS A 163 -1.84 -15.80 6.30
N LYS A 164 -2.51 -14.88 5.60
CA LYS A 164 -2.56 -14.85 4.14
C LYS A 164 -2.45 -13.43 3.61
N ILE A 165 -1.71 -13.29 2.52
CA ILE A 165 -1.64 -12.10 1.68
C ILE A 165 -2.53 -12.35 0.46
N HIS A 166 -3.54 -11.52 0.29
CA HIS A 166 -4.46 -11.52 -0.84
C HIS A 166 -4.11 -10.33 -1.74
N ALA A 167 -3.51 -10.58 -2.89
CA ALA A 167 -3.19 -9.55 -3.87
C ALA A 167 -4.23 -9.54 -4.99
N GLN A 168 -4.86 -8.40 -5.23
CA GLN A 168 -5.79 -8.18 -6.34
C GLN A 168 -5.15 -7.27 -7.39
N VAL A 169 -5.07 -7.76 -8.62
CA VAL A 169 -4.63 -7.00 -9.80
C VAL A 169 -5.70 -7.13 -10.88
N GLY A 170 -6.50 -6.08 -11.04
CA GLY A 170 -7.70 -6.13 -11.90
C GLY A 170 -8.69 -7.22 -11.44
N SER A 171 -8.99 -8.18 -12.33
CA SER A 171 -9.89 -9.30 -12.04
C SER A 171 -9.20 -10.55 -11.49
N LYS A 172 -7.87 -10.52 -11.31
CA LYS A 172 -7.09 -11.66 -10.80
C LYS A 172 -6.84 -11.48 -9.30
N GLU A 173 -7.07 -12.54 -8.55
CA GLU A 173 -6.75 -12.64 -7.13
C GLU A 173 -5.69 -13.72 -6.91
N LEU A 174 -4.69 -13.41 -6.09
CA LEU A 174 -3.67 -14.35 -5.63
C LEU A 174 -3.70 -14.38 -4.10
N SER A 175 -3.77 -15.57 -3.51
CA SER A 175 -3.73 -15.76 -2.07
C SER A 175 -2.48 -16.56 -1.67
N ILE A 176 -1.57 -15.95 -0.93
CA ILE A 176 -0.30 -16.55 -0.53
C ILE A 176 -0.25 -16.66 1.01
N PRO A 177 -0.07 -17.85 1.59
CA PRO A 177 0.22 -17.99 3.02
C PRO A 177 1.54 -17.28 3.38
N PHE A 178 1.67 -16.74 4.58
CA PHE A 178 2.94 -16.18 5.04
C PHE A 178 3.20 -16.45 6.53
N CYS A 179 4.47 -16.38 6.92
CA CYS A 179 4.90 -16.30 8.31
C CYS A 179 6.16 -15.45 8.45
N PHE A 180 6.47 -15.06 9.68
CA PHE A 180 7.71 -14.38 10.03
C PHE A 180 8.60 -15.27 10.88
N THR A 181 9.90 -15.32 10.57
CA THR A 181 10.93 -15.98 11.41
C THR A 181 12.06 -14.99 11.66
N GLY A 182 12.17 -14.43 12.87
CA GLY A 182 13.04 -13.27 13.09
C GLY A 182 12.64 -12.14 12.14
N SER A 183 13.59 -11.53 11.44
CA SER A 183 13.38 -10.51 10.39
C SER A 183 13.02 -11.04 9.00
N GLU A 184 12.80 -12.34 8.82
CA GLU A 184 12.49 -12.90 7.51
C GLU A 184 10.98 -13.05 7.29
N LEU A 185 10.48 -12.52 6.16
CA LEU A 185 9.14 -12.80 5.63
C LEU A 185 9.21 -14.05 4.73
N ILE A 186 8.58 -15.13 5.17
CA ILE A 186 8.52 -16.38 4.41
C ILE A 186 7.15 -16.46 3.74
N LEU A 187 7.15 -16.53 2.41
CA LEU A 187 5.96 -16.81 1.62
C LEU A 187 5.80 -18.32 1.45
N GLY A 188 4.65 -18.85 1.85
CA GLY A 188 4.30 -20.24 1.62
C GLY A 188 4.15 -20.51 0.12
N SER A 189 4.46 -21.74 -0.30
CA SER A 189 4.11 -22.18 -1.65
C SER A 189 2.61 -22.04 -1.84
N VAL A 190 2.21 -21.29 -2.88
CA VAL A 190 0.87 -21.45 -3.43
C VAL A 190 0.83 -22.90 -3.93
N ASP A 191 -0.19 -23.67 -3.55
CA ASP A 191 -0.52 -24.95 -4.21
C ASP A 191 -1.01 -24.62 -5.65
N ALA A 192 -0.23 -23.85 -6.41
CA ALA A 192 -0.58 -23.35 -7.73
C ALA A 192 -0.86 -24.52 -8.67
N ASP A 193 -0.14 -25.63 -8.52
CA ASP A 193 -0.37 -26.84 -9.29
C ASP A 193 -1.69 -27.52 -8.94
N LYS A 194 -2.17 -27.43 -7.70
CA LYS A 194 -3.40 -28.09 -7.27
C LYS A 194 -4.63 -27.27 -7.64
N ASP A 195 -4.58 -25.96 -7.41
CA ASP A 195 -5.67 -25.04 -7.78
C ASP A 195 -5.78 -24.89 -9.31
N LEU A 196 -4.65 -24.88 -10.05
CA LEU A 196 -4.68 -24.91 -11.52
C LEU A 196 -5.17 -26.26 -12.05
N GLN A 197 -4.75 -27.39 -11.45
CA GLN A 197 -5.26 -28.71 -11.86
C GLN A 197 -6.76 -28.87 -11.57
N GLU A 198 -7.28 -28.37 -10.44
CA GLU A 198 -8.72 -28.34 -10.15
C GLU A 198 -9.49 -27.42 -11.12
N LEU A 199 -8.91 -26.29 -11.55
CA LEU A 199 -9.47 -25.41 -12.59
C LEU A 199 -9.53 -26.06 -13.99
N PHE A 200 -8.58 -26.94 -14.33
CA PHE A 200 -8.50 -27.61 -15.64
C PHE A 200 -9.07 -29.04 -15.65
N SER A 201 -9.56 -29.55 -14.52
CA SER A 201 -10.16 -30.89 -14.42
C SER A 201 -11.68 -30.88 -14.36
N LEU A 202 -12.32 -29.73 -14.67
CA LEU A 202 -13.77 -29.66 -14.81
C LEU A 202 -14.25 -30.64 -15.89
N THR A 203 -15.18 -31.52 -15.51
CA THR A 203 -15.89 -32.35 -16.47
C THR A 203 -16.70 -31.47 -17.44
N PRO A 204 -17.03 -31.96 -18.64
CA PRO A 204 -17.85 -31.20 -19.60
C PRO A 204 -19.19 -30.70 -19.02
N GLU A 205 -19.74 -31.42 -18.04
CA GLU A 205 -20.99 -31.09 -17.35
C GLU A 205 -20.81 -29.95 -16.36
N GLU A 206 -19.71 -29.93 -15.61
CA GLU A 206 -19.37 -28.86 -14.67
C GLU A 206 -18.99 -27.57 -15.40
N LYS A 207 -18.30 -27.68 -16.53
CA LYS A 207 -18.00 -26.53 -17.39
C LYS A 207 -19.27 -25.89 -17.94
N LYS A 208 -20.24 -26.70 -18.39
CA LYS A 208 -21.53 -26.23 -18.90
C LYS A 208 -22.37 -25.56 -17.80
N LYS A 209 -22.28 -26.04 -16.56
CA LYS A 209 -22.94 -25.41 -15.41
C LYS A 209 -22.32 -24.05 -15.06
N LEU A 210 -20.99 -23.94 -15.11
CA LEU A 210 -20.26 -22.69 -14.92
C LEU A 210 -20.55 -21.67 -16.03
N GLU A 211 -20.64 -22.10 -17.29
CA GLU A 211 -21.03 -21.23 -18.41
C GLU A 211 -22.45 -20.67 -18.22
N LEU A 212 -23.39 -21.50 -17.74
CA LEU A 212 -24.76 -21.07 -17.40
C LEU A 212 -24.80 -20.09 -16.22
N GLU A 213 -24.05 -20.34 -15.13
CA GLU A 213 -23.99 -19.43 -13.98
C GLU A 213 -23.34 -18.07 -14.33
N VAL A 214 -22.39 -18.06 -15.28
CA VAL A 214 -21.77 -16.84 -15.79
C VAL A 214 -22.72 -16.06 -16.69
N GLU A 215 -23.48 -16.73 -17.57
CA GLU A 215 -24.53 -16.07 -18.38
C GLU A 215 -25.65 -15.49 -17.52
N GLU A 216 -26.09 -16.21 -16.48
CA GLU A 216 -27.15 -15.76 -15.58
C GLU A 216 -26.72 -14.54 -14.75
N LYS A 217 -25.45 -14.49 -14.32
CA LYS A 217 -24.86 -13.32 -13.65
C LYS A 217 -24.53 -12.17 -14.60
N ALA A 218 -24.22 -12.44 -15.87
CA ALA A 218 -24.01 -11.40 -16.87
C ALA A 218 -25.32 -10.66 -17.22
N HIS A 219 -26.47 -11.34 -17.18
CA HIS A 219 -27.77 -10.70 -17.40
C HIS A 219 -28.22 -9.77 -16.26
N LEU A 220 -27.67 -9.91 -15.05
CA LEU A 220 -27.91 -8.97 -13.94
C LEU A 220 -27.21 -7.60 -14.11
N TYR A 221 -26.23 -7.51 -15.02
CA TYR A 221 -25.47 -6.29 -15.30
C TYR A 221 -25.65 -5.77 -16.73
N GLY A 222 -26.60 -6.31 -17.49
CA GLY A 222 -26.79 -6.05 -18.93
C GLY A 222 -28.22 -5.70 -19.36
N GLY A 223 -29.03 -5.05 -18.51
CA GLY A 223 -30.33 -4.50 -18.89
C GLY A 223 -30.26 -3.01 -19.22
N PRO A 224 -30.96 -2.51 -20.27
CA PRO A 224 -30.82 -1.14 -20.76
C PRO A 224 -31.41 -0.12 -19.78
N ILE A 225 -30.74 1.04 -19.71
CA ILE A 225 -31.23 2.24 -19.04
C ILE A 225 -32.52 2.68 -19.76
N GLY A 226 -33.64 2.59 -19.07
CA GLY A 226 -34.93 3.21 -19.41
C GLY A 226 -35.28 4.27 -18.38
#